data_AF-A0A7S1CRB1-F1
#
_entry.id   AF-A0A7S1CRB1-F1
#
_cell.length_a   1.000
_cell.length_b   1.000
_cell.length_c   1.000
_cell.angle_alpha   90.00
_cell.angle_beta   90.00
_cell.angle_gamma   90.00
#
_symmetry.space_group_name_H-M   'P 1'
#
loop_
_entity.id
_entity.type
_entity.pdbx_description
1 polymer ?
#
loop_
_entity_poly.entity_id
_entity_poly.type
_entity_poly.pdbx_seq_one_letter_code
_entity_poly.pdbx_strand_id
1 'polypeptide(L)'
;TGFVLVTDAVEADGDFVLHHMVTRFLQAERRVCVVGVRNARVHYASVAKKLGASRRSVDAHLSFVDAIAEPPHASTGGLRALYDRIVAALEPPADGAAAEAEAGSGS
;
A
#
# COMPACT_ATOMS: atom_id res chain seq x y z
N THR A 1 -9.45 -14.96 10.82
CA THR A 1 -8.47 -13.89 10.59
C THR A 1 -7.09 -14.50 10.69
N GLY A 2 -6.28 -14.44 9.65
CA GLY A 2 -4.91 -14.95 9.67
C GLY A 2 -3.94 -13.82 10.04
N PHE A 3 -3.00 -14.10 10.93
CA PHE A 3 -1.88 -13.22 11.23
C PHE A 3 -0.60 -13.93 10.80
N VAL A 4 0.26 -13.23 10.08
CA VAL A 4 1.55 -13.74 9.61
C VAL A 4 2.63 -12.78 10.07
N LEU A 5 3.57 -13.27 10.85
CA LEU A 5 4.78 -12.55 11.23
C LEU A 5 5.92 -13.05 10.35
N VAL A 6 6.52 -12.15 9.58
CA VAL A 6 7.76 -12.41 8.84
C VAL A 6 8.90 -11.73 9.59
N THR A 7 9.93 -12.50 9.91
CA THR A 7 11.18 -12.02 10.52
C THR A 7 12.33 -12.43 9.64
N ASP A 8 13.27 -11.53 9.42
CA ASP A 8 14.47 -11.80 8.68
C ASP A 8 15.73 -11.65 9.56
N ALA A 9 16.86 -12.05 9.01
CA ALA A 9 18.17 -11.81 9.60
C ALA A 9 18.91 -10.79 8.71
N VAL A 10 19.82 -10.02 9.29
CA VAL A 10 20.56 -8.93 8.63
C VAL A 10 21.22 -9.36 7.30
N GLU A 11 21.55 -10.64 7.15
CA GLU A 11 22.19 -11.24 5.98
C GLU A 11 21.23 -11.44 4.77
N ALA A 12 19.91 -11.39 4.98
CA ALA A 12 18.91 -11.53 3.94
C ALA A 12 17.70 -10.62 4.21
N ASP A 13 17.59 -9.50 3.49
CA ASP A 13 16.46 -8.56 3.60
C ASP A 13 15.14 -9.25 3.22
N GLY A 14 14.22 -9.38 4.18
CA GLY A 14 12.90 -10.00 4.05
C GLY A 14 11.90 -9.15 3.27
N ASP A 15 12.25 -7.93 2.87
CA ASP A 15 11.38 -7.05 2.07
C ASP A 15 10.91 -7.71 0.78
N PHE A 16 11.68 -8.66 0.20
CA PHE A 16 11.25 -9.39 -0.98
C PHE A 16 9.98 -10.21 -0.76
N VAL A 17 9.77 -10.76 0.45
CA VAL A 17 8.58 -11.52 0.81
C VAL A 17 7.37 -10.59 0.82
N LEU A 18 7.52 -9.41 1.43
CA LEU A 18 6.48 -8.39 1.47
C LEU A 18 6.15 -7.90 0.05
N HIS A 19 7.16 -7.62 -0.78
CA HIS A 19 6.96 -7.25 -2.18
C HIS A 19 6.21 -8.32 -2.97
N HIS A 20 6.54 -9.60 -2.77
CA HIS A 20 5.86 -10.69 -3.44
C HIS A 20 4.40 -10.78 -2.99
N MET A 21 4.13 -10.73 -1.68
CA MET A 21 2.76 -10.76 -1.15
C MET A 21 1.93 -9.59 -1.68
N VAL A 22 2.44 -8.36 -1.55
CA VAL A 22 1.77 -7.15 -2.07
C VAL A 22 1.45 -7.30 -3.56
N THR A 23 2.43 -7.72 -4.36
CA THR A 23 2.22 -7.90 -5.81
C THR A 23 1.15 -8.95 -6.11
N ARG A 24 1.17 -10.09 -5.41
CA ARG A 24 0.18 -11.17 -5.61
C ARG A 24 -1.24 -10.70 -5.32
N PHE A 25 -1.44 -9.93 -4.25
CA PHE A 25 -2.74 -9.36 -3.95
C PHE A 25 -3.18 -8.33 -5.00
N LEU A 26 -2.26 -7.47 -5.47
CA LEU A 26 -2.56 -6.53 -6.55
C LEU A 26 -2.90 -7.24 -7.86
N GLN A 27 -2.20 -8.32 -8.22
CA GLN A 27 -2.52 -9.14 -9.39
C GLN A 27 -3.90 -9.79 -9.31
N ALA A 28 -4.38 -10.05 -8.09
CA ALA A 28 -5.72 -10.56 -7.84
C ALA A 28 -6.78 -9.45 -7.65
N GLU A 29 -6.44 -8.19 -7.99
CA GLU A 29 -7.30 -7.00 -7.83
C GLU A 29 -7.81 -6.83 -6.39
N ARG A 30 -7.00 -7.24 -5.42
CA ARG A 30 -7.29 -7.11 -4.00
C ARG A 30 -6.67 -5.84 -3.46
N ARG A 31 -7.44 -5.13 -2.64
CA ARG A 31 -6.97 -3.97 -1.88
C ARG A 31 -5.84 -4.37 -0.94
N VAL A 32 -4.78 -3.58 -0.93
CA VAL A 32 -3.61 -3.74 -0.07
C VAL A 32 -3.32 -2.41 0.60
N CYS A 33 -3.18 -2.41 1.92
CA CYS A 33 -2.67 -1.27 2.68
C CYS A 33 -1.25 -1.59 3.15
N VAL A 34 -0.28 -0.77 2.76
CA VAL A 34 1.09 -0.87 3.22
C VAL A 34 1.40 0.29 4.15
N VAL A 35 1.89 -0.01 5.35
CA VAL A 35 2.45 0.98 6.27
C VAL A 35 3.97 0.96 6.10
N GLY A 36 4.50 1.96 5.42
CA GLY A 36 5.93 2.06 5.13
C GLY A 36 6.70 2.69 6.28
N VAL A 37 7.61 1.94 6.88
CA VAL A 37 8.55 2.44 7.92
C VAL A 37 10.01 2.48 7.45
N ARG A 38 10.30 1.97 6.24
CA ARG A 38 11.64 1.93 5.64
C ARG A 38 11.67 2.35 4.17
N ASN A 39 10.74 1.84 3.37
CA ASN A 39 10.62 2.14 1.95
C ASN A 39 9.40 3.01 1.66
N ALA A 40 9.45 3.82 0.60
CA ALA A 40 8.35 4.70 0.19
C ALA A 40 7.37 4.01 -0.79
N ARG A 41 6.20 4.63 -1.03
CA ARG A 41 5.19 4.14 -1.99
C ARG A 41 5.77 3.85 -3.37
N VAL A 42 6.64 4.74 -3.87
CA VAL A 42 7.27 4.62 -5.20
C VAL A 42 8.10 3.35 -5.33
N HIS A 43 8.73 2.88 -4.26
CA HIS A 43 9.50 1.64 -4.24
C HIS A 43 8.57 0.44 -4.42
N TYR A 44 7.52 0.34 -3.61
CA TYR A 44 6.52 -0.72 -3.71
C TYR A 44 5.83 -0.75 -5.08
N ALA A 45 5.44 0.42 -5.62
CA ALA A 45 4.83 0.52 -6.94
C ALA A 45 5.80 0.08 -8.06
N SER A 46 7.08 0.43 -7.96
CA SER A 46 8.11 0.04 -8.93
C SER A 46 8.35 -1.46 -8.91
N VAL A 47 8.51 -2.06 -7.72
CA VAL A 47 8.69 -3.51 -7.56
C VAL A 47 7.46 -4.27 -8.04
N ALA A 48 6.25 -3.85 -7.67
CA ALA A 48 5.02 -4.50 -8.10
C ALA A 48 4.87 -4.53 -9.63
N LYS A 49 5.20 -3.42 -10.32
CA LYS A 49 5.22 -3.36 -11.79
C LYS A 49 6.23 -4.34 -12.39
N LYS A 50 7.45 -4.41 -11.83
CA LYS A 50 8.49 -5.36 -12.27
C LYS A 50 8.08 -6.81 -12.09
N LEU A 51 7.25 -7.09 -11.07
CA LEU A 51 6.71 -8.42 -10.79
C LEU A 51 5.37 -8.71 -11.51
N GLY A 52 4.93 -7.81 -12.40
CA GLY A 52 3.79 -8.04 -13.29
C GLY A 52 2.43 -7.54 -12.78
N ALA A 53 2.38 -6.68 -11.76
CA ALA A 53 1.15 -5.97 -11.44
C ALA A 53 0.89 -4.84 -12.45
N SER A 54 -0.36 -4.71 -12.93
CA SER A 54 -0.72 -3.64 -13.85
C SER A 54 -0.70 -2.28 -13.15
N ARG A 55 -0.41 -1.20 -13.90
CA ARG A 55 -0.47 0.16 -13.34
C ARG A 55 -1.85 0.49 -12.79
N ARG A 56 -2.92 0.10 -13.51
CA ARG A 56 -4.32 0.25 -13.07
C ARG A 56 -4.54 -0.38 -11.70
N SER A 57 -4.07 -1.62 -11.49
CA SER A 57 -4.23 -2.31 -10.21
C SER A 57 -3.46 -1.60 -9.09
N VAL A 58 -2.21 -1.19 -9.32
CA VAL A 58 -1.43 -0.44 -8.32
C VAL A 58 -2.14 0.85 -7.93
N ASP A 59 -2.65 1.60 -8.90
CA ASP A 59 -3.29 2.90 -8.65
C ASP A 59 -4.66 2.74 -7.95
N ALA A 60 -5.42 1.68 -8.26
CA ALA A 60 -6.74 1.44 -7.69
C ALA A 60 -6.73 0.69 -6.34
N HIS A 61 -5.71 -0.13 -6.07
CA HIS A 61 -5.75 -1.10 -4.96
C HIS A 61 -4.64 -0.94 -3.93
N LEU A 62 -3.59 -0.13 -4.20
CA LEU A 62 -2.53 0.10 -3.22
C LEU A 62 -2.75 1.40 -2.45
N SER A 63 -3.21 1.27 -1.21
CA SER A 63 -3.13 2.33 -0.19
C SER A 63 -1.76 2.30 0.48
N PHE A 64 -1.17 3.47 0.72
CA PHE A 64 0.14 3.58 1.35
C PHE A 64 0.13 4.62 2.46
N VAL A 65 0.50 4.22 3.67
CA VAL A 65 0.69 5.11 4.82
C VAL A 65 2.19 5.30 5.03
N ASP A 66 2.68 6.49 4.75
CA ASP A 66 4.10 6.83 4.87
C ASP A 66 4.44 7.25 6.30
N ALA A 67 4.91 6.30 7.10
CA ALA A 67 5.33 6.57 8.48
C ALA A 67 6.78 7.07 8.57
N ILE A 68 7.49 7.21 7.43
CA ILE A 68 8.83 7.80 7.36
C ILE A 68 8.70 9.31 7.18
N ALA A 69 7.88 9.74 6.21
CA ALA A 69 7.63 11.15 5.92
C ALA A 69 6.84 11.83 7.05
N GLU A 70 5.90 11.11 7.66
CA GLU A 70 5.10 11.62 8.77
C GLU A 70 5.26 10.72 10.00
N PRO A 71 6.44 10.75 10.66
CA PRO A 71 6.75 9.83 11.73
C PRO A 71 5.95 10.18 12.99
N PRO A 72 5.50 9.18 13.76
CA PRO A 72 4.61 9.41 14.90
C PRO A 72 5.15 10.39 15.93
N HIS A 73 6.46 10.39 16.18
CA HIS A 73 7.08 11.28 17.16
C HIS A 73 7.11 12.76 16.73
N ALA A 74 6.94 13.05 15.44
CA ALA A 74 6.93 14.40 14.90
C ALA A 74 5.51 14.92 14.59
N SER A 75 4.51 14.03 14.51
CA SER A 75 3.13 14.42 14.21
C SER A 75 2.36 14.89 15.45
N THR A 76 1.60 15.98 15.32
CA THR A 76 0.58 16.38 16.30
C THR A 76 -0.46 15.26 16.42
N GLY A 77 -0.57 14.63 17.59
CA GLY A 77 -1.42 13.46 17.82
C GLY A 77 -0.66 12.11 17.91
N GLY A 78 0.65 12.10 17.66
CA GLY A 78 1.50 10.95 17.98
C GLY A 78 1.12 9.67 17.22
N LEU A 79 1.26 8.52 17.89
CA LEU A 79 0.81 7.23 17.37
C LEU A 79 -0.69 7.19 17.03
N ARG A 80 -1.52 7.98 17.72
CA ARG A 80 -2.96 7.99 17.45
C ARG A 80 -3.26 8.47 16.03
N ALA A 81 -2.58 9.54 15.60
CA ALA A 81 -2.70 10.03 14.24
C ALA A 81 -2.28 8.99 13.19
N LEU A 82 -1.21 8.21 13.45
CA LEU A 82 -0.82 7.10 12.58
C LEU A 82 -1.93 6.04 12.48
N TYR A 83 -2.52 5.62 13.60
CA TYR A 83 -3.62 4.67 13.61
C TYR A 83 -4.85 5.18 12.85
N ASP A 84 -5.20 6.45 13.03
CA ASP A 84 -6.33 7.06 12.33
C ASP A 84 -6.10 7.05 10.79
N ARG A 85 -4.86 7.30 10.33
CA ARG A 85 -4.48 7.16 8.90
C ARG A 85 -4.56 5.72 8.40
N ILE A 86 -4.14 4.74 9.21
CA ILE A 86 -4.25 3.31 8.84
C ILE A 86 -5.72 2.93 8.68
N VAL A 87 -6.57 3.33 9.62
CA VAL A 87 -8.02 3.07 9.55
C VAL A 87 -8.60 3.71 8.28
N ALA A 88 -8.31 4.99 8.03
CA ALA A 88 -8.79 5.69 6.84
C ALA A 88 -8.32 5.02 5.53
N ALA A 89 -7.11 4.46 5.49
CA ALA A 89 -6.59 3.75 4.32
C ALA A 89 -7.25 2.39 4.07
N LEU A 90 -7.85 1.77 5.10
CA LEU A 90 -8.57 0.50 5.02
C LEU A 90 -10.04 0.69 4.62
N GLU A 91 -10.64 1.83 4.94
CA GLU A 91 -12.00 2.16 4.52
C GLU A 91 -12.13 2.11 2.99
N PRO A 92 -13.18 1.47 2.42
CA PRO A 92 -13.40 1.48 0.99
C PRO A 92 -13.60 2.92 0.47
N PRO A 93 -13.14 3.24 -0.74
CA PRO A 93 -13.55 4.49 -1.37
C PRO A 93 -15.08 4.48 -1.43
N ALA A 94 -15.71 5.59 -1.03
CA ALA A 94 -17.17 5.71 -1.08
C ALA A 94 -17.68 5.29 -2.46
N ASP A 95 -18.69 4.43 -2.49
CA ASP A 95 -19.30 3.91 -3.72
C ASP A 95 -19.62 5.07 -4.67
N GLY A 96 -18.83 5.21 -5.74
CA GLY A 96 -18.98 6.30 -6.72
C GLY A 96 -17.69 6.73 -7.42
N ALA A 97 -16.53 6.66 -6.77
CA ALA A 97 -15.30 7.24 -7.35
C ALA A 97 -14.65 6.43 -8.50
N ALA A 98 -14.97 5.13 -8.63
CA ALA A 98 -14.42 4.29 -9.70
C ALA A 98 -15.19 4.42 -11.03
N ALA A 99 -16.40 4.97 -11.03
CA ALA A 99 -17.24 5.08 -12.23
C ALA A 99 -16.87 6.29 -13.12
N GLU A 100 -16.23 7.32 -12.56
CA GLU A 100 -15.94 8.55 -13.30
C GLU A 100 -14.65 8.48 -14.14
N ALA A 101 -13.78 7.50 -13.89
CA ALA A 101 -12.54 7.34 -14.65
C ALA A 101 -12.72 6.67 -16.04
N GLU A 102 -13.86 6.02 -16.30
CA GLU A 102 -14.13 5.38 -17.61
C GLU A 102 -14.92 6.27 -18.60
N ALA A 103 -15.32 7.48 -18.20
CA ALA A 103 -16.04 8.43 -19.06
C ALA A 103 -15.14 9.44 -19.80
N GLY A 104 -13.82 9.42 -19.58
CA GLY A 104 -12.90 10.50 -19.97
C GLY A 104 -11.93 10.22 -21.13
N SER A 105 -12.10 9.17 -21.94
CA SER A 105 -11.30 8.97 -23.15
C SER A 105 -12.18 8.65 -24.36
N GLY A 106 -12.81 9.68 -24.89
CA GLY A 106 -13.69 9.58 -26.06
C GLY A 106 -14.00 10.94 -26.66
N SER A 107 -12.96 11.66 -27.11
CA SER A 107 -13.03 12.71 -28.16
C SER A 107 -11.63 12.98 -28.68
#